data_AF-A0A2N3AUL9-F1
#
_entry.id   AF-A0A2N3AUL9-F1
#
_cell.length_a   1.000
_cell.length_b   1.000
_cell.length_c   1.000
_cell.angle_alpha   90.00
_cell.angle_beta   90.00
_cell.angle_gamma   90.00
#
_symmetry.space_group_name_H-M   'P 1'
#
loop_
_entity.id
_entity.type
_entity.pdbx_description
1 polymer ?
#
loop_
_entity_poly.entity_id
_entity_poly.type
_entity_poly.pdbx_seq_one_letter_code
_entity_poly.pdbx_strand_id
1 'polypeptide(L)'
;MIDQPTGPTLLGFDVILVGTMLAGLAAFAVMLAIYAAVTIRDPMAKRVKALEARREQLKAGIIISGSKKRASLVRRSDTTDRVKDSLGKLNILQESQIKAVQQKLAHAGYRNKELAVLIIGARAILPVVLGGLAALLIYGIELWPDLGPFKRLAAFALVVFLSYKGPEI
;
A
#
# COMPACT_ATOMS: atom_id res chain seq x y z
N MET A 1 -15.14 -48.17 80.14
CA MET A 1 -14.47 -47.16 80.97
C MET A 1 -13.27 -46.66 80.19
N ILE A 2 -13.34 -45.45 79.65
CA ILE A 2 -12.16 -44.71 79.19
C ILE A 2 -12.22 -43.41 79.98
N ASP A 3 -11.45 -43.38 81.06
CA ASP A 3 -11.34 -42.21 81.92
C ASP A 3 -10.44 -41.20 81.20
N GLN A 4 -11.05 -40.28 80.46
CA GLN A 4 -10.32 -39.18 79.83
C GLN A 4 -10.06 -38.13 80.91
N PRO A 5 -8.80 -37.86 81.29
CA PRO A 5 -8.53 -36.82 82.27
C PRO A 5 -9.03 -35.49 81.71
N THR A 6 -9.83 -34.77 82.49
CA THR A 6 -10.36 -33.47 82.10
C THR A 6 -9.20 -32.50 81.85
N GLY A 7 -8.85 -32.30 80.58
CA GLY A 7 -7.98 -31.21 80.15
C GLY A 7 -8.54 -29.87 80.64
N PRO A 8 -7.71 -28.83 80.78
CA PRO A 8 -8.08 -27.61 81.51
C PRO A 8 -9.29 -26.89 80.88
N THR A 9 -10.49 -27.16 81.38
CA THR A 9 -11.75 -26.56 80.90
C THR A 9 -11.86 -25.13 81.41
N LEU A 10 -11.85 -24.17 80.48
CA LEU A 10 -12.18 -22.78 80.78
C LEU A 10 -13.66 -22.55 80.45
N LEU A 11 -14.43 -22.10 81.46
CA LEU A 11 -15.85 -21.73 81.34
C LEU A 11 -16.76 -22.80 80.70
N GLY A 12 -16.55 -24.08 81.05
CA GLY A 12 -17.47 -25.17 80.70
C GLY A 12 -17.30 -25.76 79.30
N PHE A 13 -16.33 -25.31 78.52
CA PHE A 13 -15.97 -25.90 77.23
C PHE A 13 -14.62 -26.64 77.31
N ASP A 14 -14.52 -27.76 76.59
CA ASP A 14 -13.26 -28.47 76.42
C ASP A 14 -12.32 -27.69 75.49
N VAL A 15 -11.18 -27.29 76.04
CA VAL A 15 -10.15 -26.52 75.34
C VAL A 15 -9.51 -27.32 74.19
N ILE A 16 -9.52 -28.65 74.25
CA ILE A 16 -9.02 -29.50 73.15
C ILE A 16 -10.01 -29.48 71.98
N LEU A 17 -11.31 -29.62 72.24
CA LEU A 17 -12.36 -29.50 71.23
C LEU A 17 -12.37 -28.10 70.57
N VAL A 18 -12.34 -27.04 71.38
CA VAL A 18 -12.30 -25.65 70.86
C VAL A 18 -11.01 -25.43 70.07
N GLY A 19 -9.86 -25.88 70.58
CA GLY A 19 -8.56 -25.77 69.91
C GLY A 19 -8.51 -26.49 68.56
N THR A 20 -9.06 -27.71 68.46
CA THR A 20 -9.13 -28.45 67.19
C THR A 20 -10.05 -27.79 66.17
N MET A 21 -11.19 -27.22 66.60
CA MET A 21 -12.08 -26.49 65.69
C MET A 21 -11.44 -25.19 65.17
N LEU A 22 -10.74 -24.46 66.05
CA LEU A 22 -10.03 -23.22 65.71
C LEU A 22 -8.82 -23.49 64.79
N ALA A 23 -8.09 -24.58 65.04
CA ALA A 23 -7.02 -25.05 64.16
C ALA A 23 -7.52 -25.47 62.76
N GLY A 24 -8.68 -26.15 62.70
CA GLY A 24 -9.33 -26.49 61.42
C GLY A 24 -9.73 -25.24 60.62
N LEU A 25 -10.31 -24.24 61.28
CA LEU A 25 -10.66 -22.96 60.66
C LEU A 25 -9.41 -22.21 60.15
N ALA A 26 -8.34 -22.19 60.94
CA ALA A 26 -7.08 -21.56 60.58
C ALA A 26 -6.41 -22.25 59.38
N ALA A 27 -6.38 -23.59 59.34
CA ALA A 27 -5.84 -24.36 58.22
C ALA A 27 -6.62 -24.09 56.91
N PHE A 28 -7.95 -24.00 56.98
CA PHE A 28 -8.79 -23.67 55.84
C PHE A 28 -8.57 -22.23 55.34
N ALA A 29 -8.44 -21.26 56.26
CA ALA A 29 -8.12 -19.88 55.93
C ALA A 29 -6.75 -19.72 55.25
N VAL A 30 -5.72 -20.45 55.72
CA VAL A 30 -4.39 -20.49 55.08
C VAL A 30 -4.45 -21.11 53.69
N MET A 31 -5.20 -22.20 53.50
CA MET A 31 -5.37 -22.82 52.18
C MET A 31 -6.04 -21.85 51.19
N LEU A 32 -7.09 -21.15 51.61
CA LEU A 32 -7.75 -20.12 50.79
C LEU A 32 -6.83 -18.93 50.48
N ALA A 33 -6.00 -18.48 51.43
CA ALA A 33 -5.04 -17.41 51.21
C ALA A 33 -3.97 -17.79 50.16
N ILE A 34 -3.44 -19.02 50.23
CA ILE A 34 -2.48 -19.54 49.24
C ILE A 34 -3.15 -19.67 47.87
N TYR A 35 -4.36 -20.24 47.81
CA TYR A 35 -5.11 -20.38 46.56
C TYR A 35 -5.40 -19.01 45.91
N ALA A 36 -5.83 -18.02 46.69
CA ALA A 36 -6.07 -16.67 46.22
C ALA A 36 -4.78 -16.01 45.69
N ALA A 37 -3.65 -16.13 46.43
CA ALA A 37 -2.37 -15.57 46.01
C ALA A 37 -1.85 -16.16 44.70
N VAL A 38 -1.93 -17.49 44.52
CA VAL A 38 -1.47 -18.18 43.31
C VAL A 38 -2.40 -17.97 42.11
N THR A 39 -3.70 -17.73 42.34
CA THR A 39 -4.70 -17.56 41.27
C THR A 39 -4.70 -16.14 40.65
N ILE A 40 -4.01 -15.16 41.25
CA ILE A 40 -3.89 -13.80 40.68
C ILE A 40 -3.03 -13.85 39.41
N ARG A 41 -3.72 -13.94 38.27
CA ARG A 41 -3.10 -13.94 36.95
C ARG A 41 -2.70 -12.53 36.53
N ASP A 42 -1.40 -12.27 36.53
CA ASP A 42 -0.83 -10.94 36.31
C ASP A 42 -1.42 -10.18 35.11
N PRO A 43 -2.12 -9.05 35.33
CA PRO A 43 -2.70 -8.26 34.25
C PRO A 43 -1.62 -7.54 33.42
N MET A 44 -0.41 -7.39 33.95
CA MET A 44 0.72 -6.73 33.28
C MET A 44 1.11 -7.42 31.98
N ALA A 45 1.16 -8.76 31.92
CA ALA A 45 1.56 -9.48 30.71
C ALA A 45 0.63 -9.19 29.52
N LYS A 46 -0.68 -9.06 29.77
CA LYS A 46 -1.66 -8.65 28.74
C LYS A 46 -1.49 -7.19 28.33
N ARG A 47 -1.20 -6.29 29.28
CA ARG A 47 -0.99 -4.85 29.03
C ARG A 47 0.28 -4.59 28.22
N VAL A 48 1.39 -5.25 28.54
CA VAL A 48 2.67 -5.14 27.80
C VAL A 48 2.49 -5.58 26.35
N LYS A 49 1.90 -6.77 26.11
CA LYS A 49 1.64 -7.28 24.75
C LYS A 49 0.76 -6.33 23.92
N ALA A 50 -0.26 -5.72 24.54
CA ALA A 50 -1.12 -4.74 23.86
C ALA A 50 -0.38 -3.42 23.55
N LEU A 51 0.52 -2.98 24.42
CA LEU A 51 1.33 -1.77 24.23
C LEU A 51 2.39 -1.97 23.13
N GLU A 52 3.01 -3.15 23.10
CA GLU A 52 3.96 -3.56 22.05
C GLU A 52 3.26 -3.65 20.69
N ALA A 53 2.10 -4.30 20.61
CA ALA A 53 1.29 -4.33 19.39
C ALA A 53 0.91 -2.93 18.88
N ARG A 54 0.60 -1.97 19.78
CA ARG A 54 0.39 -0.57 19.40
C ARG A 54 1.66 0.12 18.92
N ARG A 55 2.83 -0.16 19.51
CA ARG A 55 4.12 0.35 19.01
C ARG A 55 4.43 -0.19 17.62
N GLU A 56 4.16 -1.46 17.37
CA GLU A 56 4.32 -2.09 16.05
C GLU A 56 3.40 -1.46 15.00
N GLN A 57 2.12 -1.27 15.34
CA GLN A 57 1.14 -0.54 14.51
C GLN A 57 1.56 0.91 14.24
N LEU A 58 2.11 1.63 15.23
CA LEU A 58 2.60 2.99 15.04
C LEU A 58 3.84 3.04 14.16
N LYS A 59 4.79 2.11 14.29
CA LYS A 59 5.95 2.01 13.38
C LYS A 59 5.49 1.75 11.94
N ALA A 60 4.68 0.71 11.71
CA ALA A 60 4.15 0.39 10.39
C ALA A 60 3.29 1.53 9.80
N GLY A 61 2.44 2.13 10.64
CA GLY A 61 1.62 3.28 10.30
C GLY A 61 2.44 4.53 9.95
N ILE A 62 3.58 4.77 10.59
CA ILE A 62 4.50 5.87 10.26
C ILE A 62 5.21 5.59 8.92
N ILE A 63 5.64 4.36 8.65
CA ILE A 63 6.25 3.99 7.36
C ILE A 63 5.26 4.20 6.20
N ILE A 64 3.98 3.84 6.39
CA ILE A 64 2.92 3.99 5.38
C ILE A 64 2.37 5.43 5.29
N SER A 65 2.32 6.18 6.40
CA SER A 65 1.81 7.56 6.41
C SER A 65 2.86 8.61 6.09
N GLY A 66 4.15 8.34 6.31
CA GLY A 66 5.26 9.18 5.89
C GLY A 66 5.32 9.36 4.37
N SER A 67 4.93 8.34 3.60
CA SER A 67 4.77 8.43 2.15
C SER A 67 3.42 9.05 1.72
N LYS A 68 2.33 8.79 2.45
CA LYS A 68 0.98 9.30 2.10
C LYS A 68 0.66 10.74 2.54
N LYS A 69 1.33 11.32 3.54
CA LYS A 69 1.00 12.68 4.04
C LYS A 69 1.34 13.82 3.07
N ARG A 70 2.12 13.56 2.01
CA ARG A 70 2.21 14.45 0.85
C ARG A 70 1.42 13.82 -0.30
N ALA A 71 0.10 14.01 -0.30
CA ALA A 71 -0.69 13.85 -1.52
C ALA A 71 -0.08 14.79 -2.56
N SER A 72 0.62 14.22 -3.55
CA SER A 72 1.45 15.01 -4.44
C SER A 72 0.54 15.87 -5.34
N LEU A 73 0.69 17.20 -5.29
CA LEU A 73 0.00 18.09 -6.24
C LEU A 73 0.43 17.84 -7.68
N VAL A 74 1.59 17.19 -7.88
CA VAL A 74 1.85 16.40 -9.08
C VAL A 74 0.95 15.16 -8.99
N ARG A 75 -0.19 15.19 -9.69
CA ARG A 75 -0.92 13.96 -9.99
C ARG A 75 0.10 13.01 -10.62
N ARG A 76 0.43 11.94 -9.92
CA ARG A 76 1.41 10.94 -10.33
C ARG A 76 0.63 9.70 -10.68
N SER A 77 0.54 9.38 -11.96
CA SER A 77 -0.26 8.25 -12.44
C SER A 77 0.66 7.08 -12.79
N ASP A 78 0.38 5.90 -12.19
CA ASP A 78 1.18 4.69 -12.41
C ASP A 78 1.22 4.27 -13.89
N THR A 79 0.18 4.63 -14.64
CA THR A 79 0.11 4.47 -16.10
C THR A 79 1.13 5.35 -16.82
N THR A 80 1.28 6.62 -16.45
CA THR A 80 2.30 7.49 -17.05
C THR A 80 3.72 7.11 -16.64
N ASP A 81 3.95 6.70 -15.38
CA ASP A 81 5.29 6.25 -14.97
C ASP A 81 5.71 4.95 -15.70
N ARG A 82 4.78 4.02 -15.99
CA ARG A 82 5.04 2.85 -16.85
C ARG A 82 5.36 3.25 -18.29
N VAL A 83 4.58 4.17 -18.88
CA VAL A 83 4.85 4.69 -20.23
C VAL A 83 6.22 5.38 -20.28
N LYS A 84 6.56 6.15 -19.25
CA LYS A 84 7.88 6.81 -19.11
C LYS A 84 9.02 5.81 -19.04
N ASP A 85 8.89 4.74 -18.26
CA ASP A 85 9.89 3.68 -18.14
C ASP A 85 10.04 2.90 -19.47
N SER A 86 8.93 2.58 -20.15
CA SER A 86 8.96 1.94 -21.48
C SER A 86 9.63 2.83 -22.54
N LEU A 87 9.32 4.12 -22.59
CA LEU A 87 9.95 5.06 -23.55
C LEU A 87 11.40 5.40 -23.17
N GLY A 88 11.74 5.36 -21.87
CA GLY A 88 13.11 5.52 -21.37
C GLY A 88 14.02 4.38 -21.80
N LYS A 89 13.53 3.13 -21.74
CA LYS A 89 14.24 1.93 -22.25
C LYS A 89 14.51 1.97 -23.76
N LEU A 90 13.74 2.76 -24.52
CA LEU A 90 13.94 2.97 -25.95
C LEU A 90 14.89 4.16 -26.26
N ASN A 91 15.47 4.82 -25.25
CA ASN A 91 16.31 6.03 -25.39
C ASN A 91 15.67 7.22 -26.14
N ILE A 92 14.34 7.20 -26.33
CA ILE A 92 13.59 8.26 -27.04
C ILE A 92 13.40 9.50 -26.16
N LEU A 93 13.51 9.38 -24.84
CA LEU A 93 13.45 10.50 -23.88
C LEU A 93 14.76 11.31 -23.83
N GLN A 94 15.09 12.02 -24.91
CA GLN A 94 16.10 13.07 -24.86
C GLN A 94 15.58 14.27 -24.03
N GLU A 95 16.35 14.71 -23.03
CA GLU A 95 15.96 15.82 -22.16
C GLU A 95 15.68 17.13 -22.91
N SER A 96 16.35 17.36 -24.04
CA SER A 96 16.14 18.51 -24.92
C SER A 96 14.72 18.53 -25.50
N GLN A 97 14.23 17.39 -25.99
CA GLN A 97 12.88 17.26 -26.55
C GLN A 97 11.82 17.42 -25.45
N ILE A 98 12.05 16.86 -24.26
CA ILE A 98 11.17 17.04 -23.10
C ILE A 98 11.06 18.53 -22.73
N LYS A 99 12.17 19.26 -22.69
CA LYS A 99 12.17 20.72 -22.41
C LYS A 99 11.41 21.52 -23.47
N ALA A 100 11.60 21.21 -24.75
CA ALA A 100 10.90 21.87 -25.85
C ALA A 100 9.37 21.62 -25.83
N VAL A 101 8.94 20.37 -25.61
CA VAL A 101 7.51 20.02 -25.48
C VAL A 101 6.92 20.61 -24.20
N GLN A 102 7.65 20.60 -23.08
CA GLN A 102 7.22 21.25 -21.84
C GLN A 102 7.05 22.77 -22.01
N GLN A 103 7.88 23.43 -22.81
CA GLN A 103 7.72 24.85 -23.14
C GLN A 103 6.48 25.10 -24.01
N LYS A 104 6.24 24.29 -25.05
CA LYS A 104 5.00 24.34 -25.85
C LYS A 104 3.75 24.15 -24.98
N LEU A 105 3.74 23.16 -24.10
CA LEU A 105 2.65 22.90 -23.16
C LEU A 105 2.43 24.05 -22.15
N ALA A 106 3.51 24.70 -21.70
CA ALA A 106 3.41 25.88 -20.84
C ALA A 106 2.77 27.07 -21.57
N HIS A 107 3.10 27.29 -22.85
CA HIS A 107 2.42 28.30 -23.68
C HIS A 107 0.94 27.95 -23.95
N ALA A 108 0.61 26.66 -24.03
CA ALA A 108 -0.77 26.17 -24.10
C ALA A 108 -1.51 26.14 -22.73
N GLY A 109 -0.91 26.66 -21.66
CA GLY A 109 -1.51 26.73 -20.32
C GLY A 109 -1.50 25.43 -19.50
N TYR A 110 -0.97 24.33 -20.04
CA TYR A 110 -0.94 23.03 -19.37
C TYR A 110 0.28 22.89 -18.43
N ARG A 111 0.04 23.05 -17.13
CA ARG A 111 1.07 22.91 -16.08
C ARG A 111 1.43 21.44 -15.73
N ASN A 112 0.78 20.44 -16.32
CA ASN A 112 1.02 19.03 -15.99
C ASN A 112 2.17 18.42 -16.82
N LYS A 113 3.25 18.01 -16.14
CA LYS A 113 4.44 17.42 -16.77
C LYS A 113 4.22 15.99 -17.32
N GLU A 114 3.20 15.29 -16.84
CA GLU A 114 2.87 13.92 -17.29
C GLU A 114 2.43 13.88 -18.77
N LEU A 115 1.73 14.93 -19.24
CA LEU A 115 1.21 15.01 -20.61
C LEU A 115 2.33 15.09 -21.66
N ALA A 116 3.48 15.69 -21.31
CA ALA A 116 4.63 15.78 -22.22
C ALA A 116 5.17 14.40 -22.60
N VAL A 117 5.19 13.45 -21.66
CA VAL A 117 5.69 12.09 -21.91
C VAL A 117 4.73 11.31 -22.82
N LEU A 118 3.42 11.45 -22.60
CA LEU A 118 2.40 10.84 -23.45
C LEU A 118 2.44 11.37 -24.89
N ILE A 119 2.63 12.69 -25.07
CA ILE A 119 2.77 13.33 -26.38
C ILE A 119 4.03 12.85 -27.13
N ILE A 120 5.17 12.74 -26.46
CA ILE A 120 6.42 12.24 -27.06
C ILE A 120 6.28 10.75 -27.45
N GLY A 121 5.64 9.93 -26.59
CA GLY A 121 5.33 8.54 -26.93
C GLY A 121 4.38 8.42 -28.12
N ALA A 122 3.33 9.25 -28.16
CA ALA A 122 2.41 9.31 -29.28
C ALA A 122 3.13 9.71 -30.59
N ARG A 123 4.04 10.70 -30.55
CA ARG A 123 4.86 11.09 -31.71
C ARG A 123 5.71 9.95 -32.27
N ALA A 124 6.25 9.10 -31.41
CA ALA A 124 7.05 7.95 -31.84
C ALA A 124 6.19 6.80 -32.41
N ILE A 125 5.04 6.53 -31.80
CA ILE A 125 4.21 5.35 -32.10
C ILE A 125 3.21 5.60 -33.24
N LEU A 126 2.54 6.76 -33.27
CA LEU A 126 1.50 7.07 -34.27
C LEU A 126 1.98 7.00 -35.73
N PRO A 127 3.13 7.56 -36.16
CA PRO A 127 3.56 7.44 -37.54
C PRO A 127 3.92 6.00 -37.92
N VAL A 128 4.34 5.16 -36.97
CA VAL A 128 4.62 3.73 -37.22
C VAL A 128 3.31 2.95 -37.40
N VAL A 129 2.32 3.17 -36.53
CA VAL A 129 1.03 2.47 -36.59
C VAL A 129 0.17 2.96 -37.74
N LEU A 130 -0.07 4.27 -37.85
CA LEU A 130 -0.90 4.85 -38.90
C LEU A 130 -0.20 4.84 -40.27
N GLY A 131 1.12 5.02 -40.31
CA GLY A 131 1.91 4.81 -41.52
C GLY A 131 1.93 3.35 -41.95
N GLY A 132 2.14 2.40 -41.03
CA GLY A 132 2.06 0.97 -41.33
C GLY A 132 0.70 0.55 -41.86
N LEU A 133 -0.39 1.01 -41.22
CA LEU A 133 -1.75 0.78 -41.70
C LEU A 133 -2.00 1.43 -43.07
N ALA A 134 -1.59 2.68 -43.29
CA ALA A 134 -1.72 3.33 -44.58
C ALA A 134 -0.94 2.61 -45.69
N ALA A 135 0.26 2.10 -45.40
CA ALA A 135 1.03 1.28 -46.34
C ALA A 135 0.29 0.00 -46.70
N LEU A 136 -0.24 -0.73 -45.70
CA LEU A 136 -1.01 -1.96 -45.93
C LEU A 136 -2.30 -1.70 -46.72
N LEU A 137 -3.04 -0.62 -46.44
CA LEU A 137 -4.28 -0.30 -47.15
C LEU A 137 -4.04 0.18 -48.59
N ILE A 138 -3.00 1.00 -48.82
CA ILE A 138 -2.73 1.63 -50.13
C ILE A 138 -1.94 0.69 -51.07
N TYR A 139 -1.01 -0.10 -50.53
CA TYR A 139 -0.11 -0.96 -51.31
C TYR A 139 -0.33 -2.47 -51.11
N GLY A 140 -0.95 -2.89 -50.01
CA GLY A 140 -1.22 -4.32 -49.72
C GLY A 140 -2.62 -4.78 -50.13
N ILE A 141 -3.64 -3.95 -49.91
CA ILE A 141 -5.06 -4.26 -50.21
C ILE A 141 -5.53 -3.55 -51.51
N GLU A 142 -4.72 -2.66 -52.08
CA GLU A 142 -5.01 -1.92 -53.31
C GLU A 142 -6.39 -1.23 -53.35
N LEU A 143 -6.83 -0.64 -52.22
CA LEU A 143 -8.16 -0.03 -52.07
C LEU A 143 -8.49 1.08 -53.09
N TRP A 144 -7.49 1.62 -53.80
CA TRP A 144 -7.69 2.57 -54.90
C TRP A 144 -6.77 2.27 -56.10
N PRO A 145 -7.15 1.35 -57.00
CA PRO A 145 -6.35 0.97 -58.16
C PRO A 145 -6.09 2.14 -59.13
N ASP A 146 -7.11 2.95 -59.41
CA ASP A 146 -7.07 4.02 -60.42
C ASP A 146 -6.32 5.30 -59.99
N LEU A 147 -5.89 5.39 -58.73
CA LEU A 147 -5.03 6.49 -58.30
C LEU A 147 -3.60 6.24 -58.81
N GLY A 148 -3.17 7.05 -59.77
CA GLY A 148 -1.81 7.00 -60.31
C GLY A 148 -0.72 7.16 -59.22
N PRO A 149 0.52 6.68 -59.47
CA PRO A 149 1.53 6.46 -58.42
C PRO A 149 1.80 7.67 -57.52
N PHE A 150 1.83 8.87 -58.12
CA PHE A 150 2.03 10.14 -57.41
C PHE A 150 0.92 10.43 -56.38
N LYS A 151 -0.34 10.09 -56.67
CA LYS A 151 -1.47 10.32 -55.76
C LYS A 151 -1.47 9.33 -54.59
N ARG A 152 -1.12 8.04 -54.82
CA ARG A 152 -0.93 7.05 -53.75
C ARG A 152 0.19 7.48 -52.80
N LEU A 153 1.33 7.92 -53.36
CA LEU A 153 2.46 8.42 -52.57
C LEU A 153 2.12 9.70 -51.80
N ALA A 154 1.40 10.65 -52.42
CA ALA A 154 0.97 11.88 -51.75
C ALA A 154 -0.02 11.60 -50.60
N ALA A 155 -0.99 10.71 -50.81
CA ALA A 155 -1.94 10.31 -49.75
C ALA A 155 -1.22 9.62 -48.58
N PHE A 156 -0.29 8.70 -48.87
CA PHE A 156 0.56 8.07 -47.86
C PHE A 156 1.41 9.08 -47.09
N ALA A 157 2.09 9.98 -47.80
CA ALA A 157 2.92 11.03 -47.20
C ALA A 157 2.11 11.99 -46.32
N LEU A 158 0.90 12.37 -46.73
CA LEU A 158 -0.01 13.18 -45.92
C LEU A 158 -0.44 12.47 -44.63
N VAL A 159 -0.81 11.18 -44.70
CA VAL A 159 -1.17 10.41 -43.50
C VAL A 159 0.00 10.28 -42.54
N VAL A 160 1.21 9.97 -43.03
CA VAL A 160 2.41 9.89 -42.20
C VAL A 160 2.77 11.26 -41.58
N PHE A 161 2.68 12.34 -42.35
CA PHE A 161 2.98 13.70 -41.89
C PHE A 161 1.99 14.17 -40.80
N LEU A 162 0.69 13.94 -41.00
CA LEU A 162 -0.35 14.24 -40.00
C LEU A 162 -0.18 13.37 -38.75
N SER A 163 0.20 12.09 -38.91
CA SER A 163 0.44 11.17 -37.78
C SER A 163 1.66 11.56 -36.94
N TYR A 164 2.71 12.10 -37.56
CA TYR A 164 3.91 12.59 -36.87
C TYR A 164 3.73 13.96 -36.21
N LYS A 165 2.94 14.85 -36.82
CA LYS A 165 2.76 16.24 -36.35
C LYS A 165 1.54 16.44 -35.44
N GLY A 166 0.51 15.61 -35.60
CA GLY A 166 -0.74 15.67 -34.82
C GLY A 166 -0.57 15.71 -33.29
N PRO A 167 0.40 14.99 -32.68
CA PRO A 167 0.63 15.07 -31.23
C PRO A 167 1.22 16.39 -30.72
N GLU A 168 1.76 17.24 -31.61
CA GLU A 168 2.43 18.50 -31.23
C GLU A 168 1.63 19.78 -31.57
N ILE A 169 0.40 19.63 -32.05
CA ILE A 169 -0.54 20.72 -32.38
C ILE A 169 -1.64 20.73 -31.31
#